data_AF-A0A846JBE8-F1
#
_entry.id   AF-A0A846JBE8-F1
#
_cell.length_a   1.000
_cell.length_b   1.000
_cell.length_c   1.000
_cell.angle_alpha   90.00
_cell.angle_beta   90.00
_cell.angle_gamma   90.00
#
_symmetry.space_group_name_H-M   'P 1'
#
loop_
_entity.id
_entity.type
_entity.pdbx_description
1 polymer ?
#
loop_
_entity_poly.entity_id
_entity_poly.type
_entity_poly.pdbx_seq_one_letter_code
_entity_poly.pdbx_strand_id
1 'polypeptide(L)'
;MKIKDIGLILLSIIFVIILSIGIFICISKLQQFIFVPKDYLMFMFKQPYSYLIFFFEIEIIIVFVSMLYRKIKNVELKWTESLFKFAKKNIFSIIILNIALFYICVTSIIVVTKNQIKDYNFYNIRGTTYSYNDISKVQVGFKGKRFKIFKSHAGDFYYIINLKDGKKINLYQANSLFEDTYLELEIFDKLIMNSSKVQKESSKENYQFCDFDKRYVDRFLRIVENR
;
A
#
# COMPACT_ATOMS: atom_id res chain seq x y z
N MET A 1 -16.49 15.02 -32.64
CA MET A 1 -16.26 13.66 -32.12
C MET A 1 -17.56 12.87 -32.25
N LYS A 2 -17.57 11.69 -32.89
CA LYS A 2 -18.81 10.94 -33.11
C LYS A 2 -19.21 10.21 -31.83
N ILE A 3 -20.50 9.90 -31.64
CA ILE A 3 -21.00 9.13 -30.47
C ILE A 3 -20.25 7.80 -30.30
N LYS A 4 -19.90 7.15 -31.42
CA LYS A 4 -19.08 5.92 -31.46
C LYS A 4 -17.68 6.12 -30.89
N ASP A 5 -17.08 7.30 -31.04
CA ASP A 5 -15.75 7.62 -30.52
C ASP A 5 -15.81 7.83 -29.00
N ILE A 6 -16.88 8.45 -28.49
CA ILE A 6 -17.14 8.62 -27.05
C ILE A 6 -17.30 7.25 -26.37
N GLY A 7 -18.10 6.35 -26.95
CA GLY A 7 -18.28 4.99 -26.41
C GLY A 7 -16.98 4.19 -26.36
N LEU A 8 -16.12 4.33 -27.37
CA LEU A 8 -14.81 3.67 -27.41
C LEU A 8 -13.86 4.18 -26.32
N ILE A 9 -13.87 5.49 -26.06
CA ILE A 9 -13.06 6.11 -24.98
C ILE A 9 -13.52 5.57 -23.62
N LEU A 10 -14.83 5.57 -23.36
CA LEU A 10 -15.39 5.05 -22.10
C LEU A 10 -15.03 3.59 -21.87
N LEU A 11 -15.17 2.74 -22.89
CA LEU A 11 -14.80 1.33 -22.79
C LEU A 11 -13.30 1.16 -22.51
N SER A 12 -12.46 2.01 -23.10
CA SER A 12 -11.01 1.96 -22.89
C SER A 12 -10.63 2.37 -21.47
N ILE A 13 -11.30 3.37 -20.89
CA ILE A 13 -11.10 3.77 -19.49
C ILE A 13 -11.47 2.64 -18.54
N ILE A 14 -12.64 2.02 -18.75
CA ILE A 14 -13.09 0.87 -17.95
C ILE A 14 -12.09 -0.27 -18.03
N PHE A 15 -11.60 -0.57 -19.24
CA PHE A 15 -10.60 -1.61 -19.44
C PHE A 15 -9.29 -1.33 -18.70
N VAL A 16 -8.77 -0.10 -18.77
CA VAL A 16 -7.55 0.30 -18.04
C VAL A 16 -7.74 0.14 -16.53
N ILE A 17 -8.88 0.55 -15.98
CA ILE A 17 -9.19 0.39 -14.55
C ILE A 17 -9.19 -1.09 -14.15
N ILE A 18 -9.86 -1.94 -14.93
CA ILE A 18 -9.89 -3.40 -14.68
C ILE A 18 -8.48 -3.98 -14.71
N LEU A 19 -7.66 -3.59 -15.69
CA LEU A 19 -6.30 -4.08 -15.81
C LEU A 19 -5.40 -3.62 -14.64
N SER A 20 -5.51 -2.37 -14.21
CA SER A 20 -4.79 -1.84 -13.05
C SER A 20 -5.15 -2.61 -11.77
N ILE A 21 -6.45 -2.83 -11.53
CA ILE A 21 -6.92 -3.65 -10.40
C ILE A 21 -6.38 -5.08 -10.52
N GLY A 22 -6.40 -5.66 -11.72
CA GLY A 22 -5.87 -7.00 -11.98
C GLY A 22 -4.38 -7.13 -11.63
N ILE A 23 -3.55 -6.15 -11.99
CA ILE A 23 -2.11 -6.14 -11.64
C ILE A 23 -1.93 -6.04 -10.13
N PHE A 24 -2.68 -5.17 -9.45
CA PHE A 24 -2.62 -5.04 -8.01
C PHE A 24 -2.98 -6.35 -7.29
N ILE A 25 -4.08 -7.00 -7.71
CA ILE A 25 -4.49 -8.29 -7.18
C ILE A 25 -3.43 -9.36 -7.46
N CYS A 26 -2.86 -9.39 -8.67
CA CYS A 26 -1.83 -10.36 -9.06
C CYS A 26 -0.59 -10.23 -8.16
N ILE A 27 -0.06 -9.02 -7.99
CA ILE A 27 1.07 -8.76 -7.09
C ILE A 27 0.71 -9.17 -5.66
N SER A 28 -0.45 -8.75 -5.16
CA SER A 28 -0.91 -9.09 -3.80
C SER A 28 -0.95 -10.58 -3.55
N LYS A 29 -1.55 -11.34 -4.47
CA LYS A 29 -1.66 -12.79 -4.38
C LYS A 29 -0.31 -13.47 -4.51
N LEU A 30 0.58 -12.97 -5.35
CA LEU A 30 1.93 -13.49 -5.48
C LEU A 30 2.74 -13.26 -4.20
N GLN A 31 2.65 -12.08 -3.60
CA GLN A 31 3.26 -11.80 -2.30
C GLN A 31 2.74 -12.71 -1.20
N GLN A 32 1.41 -12.86 -1.13
CA GLN A 32 0.75 -13.74 -0.16
C GLN A 32 1.22 -15.18 -0.34
N PHE A 33 1.29 -15.67 -1.57
CA PHE A 33 1.70 -17.03 -1.89
C PHE A 33 3.16 -17.31 -1.52
N ILE A 34 4.08 -16.37 -1.77
CA ILE A 34 5.52 -16.58 -1.58
C ILE A 34 5.95 -16.35 -0.11
N PHE A 35 5.45 -15.29 0.54
CA PHE A 35 6.05 -14.78 1.78
C PHE A 35 5.17 -14.92 3.03
N VAL A 36 3.85 -15.09 2.86
CA VAL A 36 2.91 -15.05 3.98
C VAL A 36 2.60 -16.48 4.45
N PRO A 37 3.00 -16.87 5.68
CA PRO A 37 2.70 -18.18 6.22
C PRO A 37 1.21 -18.28 6.58
N LYS A 38 0.68 -19.49 6.77
CA LYS A 38 -0.76 -19.72 7.02
C LYS A 38 -1.27 -19.11 8.34
N ASP A 39 -0.40 -18.95 9.33
CA ASP A 39 -0.70 -18.49 10.69
C ASP A 39 -0.41 -16.99 10.90
N TYR A 40 -0.35 -16.22 9.82
CA TYR A 40 -0.16 -14.77 9.89
C TYR A 40 -1.34 -14.06 10.57
N LEU A 41 -1.04 -12.95 11.24
CA LEU A 41 -2.04 -12.01 11.75
C LEU A 41 -2.37 -10.98 10.68
N MET A 42 -1.34 -10.38 10.08
CA MET A 42 -1.49 -9.39 9.03
C MET A 42 -0.23 -9.32 8.16
N PHE A 43 -0.36 -8.79 6.96
CA PHE A 43 0.77 -8.43 6.11
C PHE A 43 0.51 -7.12 5.40
N MET A 44 1.56 -6.39 5.06
CA MET A 44 1.43 -5.11 4.38
C MET A 44 2.50 -4.92 3.31
N PHE A 45 2.11 -4.19 2.28
CA PHE A 45 3.01 -3.78 1.22
C PHE A 45 3.90 -2.68 1.78
N LYS A 46 5.21 -2.80 1.55
CA LYS A 46 6.15 -1.85 2.13
C LYS A 46 6.17 -0.56 1.34
N GLN A 47 5.89 0.56 2.01
CA GLN A 47 6.08 1.90 1.45
C GLN A 47 7.58 2.28 1.44
N PRO A 48 8.06 3.04 0.43
CA PRO A 48 7.32 3.56 -0.73
C PRO A 48 7.26 2.57 -1.91
N TYR A 49 7.85 1.37 -1.80
CA TYR A 49 7.97 0.40 -2.89
C TYR A 49 6.62 -0.05 -3.44
N SER A 50 5.58 -0.10 -2.60
CA SER A 50 4.19 -0.36 -3.01
C SER A 50 3.69 0.60 -4.11
N TYR A 51 4.18 1.84 -4.15
CA TYR A 51 3.78 2.84 -5.14
C TYR A 51 4.42 2.61 -6.51
N LEU A 52 5.41 1.71 -6.63
CA LEU A 52 5.99 1.36 -7.92
C LEU A 52 4.98 0.68 -8.85
N ILE A 53 3.86 0.18 -8.32
CA ILE A 53 2.79 -0.36 -9.14
C ILE A 53 2.22 0.66 -10.14
N PHE A 54 2.24 1.94 -9.79
CA PHE A 54 1.75 3.02 -10.65
C PHE A 54 2.59 3.19 -11.93
N PHE A 55 3.84 2.71 -11.97
CA PHE A 55 4.61 2.69 -13.21
C PHE A 55 3.96 1.80 -14.27
N PHE A 56 3.48 0.61 -13.88
CA PHE A 56 2.77 -0.29 -14.79
C PHE A 56 1.46 0.34 -15.29
N GLU A 57 0.75 1.07 -14.43
CA GLU A 57 -0.48 1.78 -14.81
C GLU A 57 -0.20 2.88 -15.83
N ILE A 58 0.88 3.66 -15.65
CA ILE A 58 1.29 4.69 -16.61
C ILE A 58 1.62 4.06 -17.98
N GLU A 59 2.32 2.93 -18.01
CA GLU A 59 2.62 2.24 -19.26
C GLU A 59 1.36 1.77 -19.99
N ILE A 60 0.40 1.20 -19.25
CA ILE A 60 -0.92 0.84 -19.78
C ILE A 60 -1.61 2.07 -20.38
N ILE A 61 -1.67 3.18 -19.63
CA ILE A 61 -2.30 4.42 -20.10
C ILE A 61 -1.62 4.91 -21.38
N ILE A 62 -0.29 4.92 -21.46
CA ILE A 62 0.45 5.34 -22.67
C ILE A 62 0.05 4.48 -23.87
N VAL A 63 0.02 3.15 -23.73
CA VAL A 63 -0.39 2.24 -24.80
C VAL A 63 -1.83 2.51 -25.26
N PHE A 64 -2.77 2.57 -24.32
CA PHE A 64 -4.19 2.76 -24.63
C PHE A 64 -4.49 4.12 -25.26
N VAL A 65 -3.95 5.20 -24.71
CA VAL A 65 -4.17 6.55 -25.23
C VAL A 65 -3.51 6.72 -26.60
N SER A 66 -2.36 6.07 -26.84
CA SER A 66 -1.72 6.06 -28.17
C SER A 66 -2.58 5.34 -29.21
N MET A 67 -3.21 4.22 -28.83
CA MET A 67 -4.16 3.52 -29.70
C MET A 67 -5.38 4.38 -30.03
N LEU A 68 -5.92 5.12 -29.05
CA LEU A 68 -7.02 6.05 -29.26
C LEU A 68 -6.60 7.23 -30.16
N TYR A 69 -5.41 7.80 -29.94
CA TYR A 69 -4.86 8.86 -30.78
C TYR A 69 -4.78 8.44 -32.25
N ARG A 70 -4.29 7.24 -32.56
CA ARG A 70 -4.21 6.76 -33.95
C ARG A 70 -5.56 6.66 -34.65
N LYS A 71 -6.63 6.39 -33.90
CA LYS A 71 -8.00 6.29 -34.43
C LYS A 71 -8.68 7.65 -34.58
N ILE A 72 -8.58 8.50 -33.55
CA ILE A 72 -9.33 9.77 -33.48
C ILE A 72 -8.52 10.94 -34.08
N LYS A 73 -7.19 10.80 -34.14
CA LYS A 73 -6.21 11.81 -34.58
C LYS A 73 -6.32 13.15 -33.84
N ASN A 74 -6.68 13.12 -32.56
CA ASN A 74 -6.76 14.32 -31.72
C ASN A 74 -5.37 14.87 -31.38
N VAL A 75 -5.09 16.13 -31.73
CA VAL A 75 -3.80 16.82 -31.52
C VAL A 75 -3.37 16.82 -30.05
N GLU A 76 -4.31 16.91 -29.11
CA GLU A 76 -4.02 16.94 -27.66
C GLU A 76 -3.37 15.65 -27.14
N LEU A 77 -3.56 14.52 -27.84
CA LEU A 77 -3.03 13.22 -27.45
C LEU A 77 -1.70 12.88 -28.14
N LYS A 78 -1.16 13.78 -28.98
CA LYS A 78 0.04 13.55 -29.79
C LYS A 78 1.28 13.18 -28.96
N TRP A 79 1.37 13.67 -27.71
CA TRP A 79 2.47 13.35 -26.80
C TRP A 79 2.55 11.84 -26.49
N THR A 80 1.41 11.15 -26.38
CA THR A 80 1.39 9.70 -26.10
C THR A 80 1.99 8.88 -27.21
N GLU A 81 1.74 9.25 -28.48
CA GLU A 81 2.34 8.58 -29.63
C GLU A 81 3.87 8.74 -29.65
N SER A 82 4.38 9.90 -29.22
CA SER A 82 5.82 10.11 -29.07
C SER A 82 6.41 9.19 -28.00
N LEU A 83 5.75 9.09 -26.84
CA LEU A 83 6.16 8.18 -25.77
C LEU A 83 6.06 6.72 -26.18
N PHE A 84 5.02 6.32 -26.90
CA PHE A 84 4.88 4.97 -27.42
C PHE A 84 5.99 4.62 -28.42
N LYS A 85 6.37 5.55 -29.31
CA LYS A 85 7.51 5.36 -30.21
C LYS A 85 8.82 5.24 -29.46
N PHE A 86 9.03 6.08 -28.44
CA PHE A 86 10.19 5.98 -27.55
C PHE A 86 10.22 4.62 -26.84
N ALA A 87 9.08 4.17 -26.30
CA ALA A 87 8.97 2.91 -25.61
C ALA A 87 9.26 1.73 -26.54
N LYS A 88 8.70 1.75 -27.75
CA LYS A 88 8.97 0.74 -28.79
C LYS A 88 10.46 0.70 -29.16
N LYS A 89 11.12 1.85 -29.29
CA LYS A 89 12.55 1.93 -29.60
C LYS A 89 13.43 1.35 -28.48
N ASN A 90 13.00 1.51 -27.22
CA ASN A 90 13.75 1.10 -26.04
C ASN A 90 13.12 -0.13 -25.34
N ILE A 91 12.44 -0.99 -26.09
CA ILE A 91 11.61 -2.06 -25.52
C ILE A 91 12.39 -3.00 -24.59
N PHE A 92 13.64 -3.35 -24.94
CA PHE A 92 14.47 -4.21 -24.09
C PHE A 92 14.78 -3.57 -22.74
N SER A 93 15.15 -2.29 -22.73
CA SER A 93 15.41 -1.54 -21.50
C SER A 93 14.16 -1.43 -20.63
N ILE A 94 12.99 -1.22 -21.25
CA ILE A 94 11.71 -1.16 -20.55
C ILE A 94 11.34 -2.50 -19.95
N ILE A 95 11.55 -3.61 -20.67
CA ILE A 95 11.30 -4.96 -20.13
C ILE A 95 12.18 -5.23 -18.91
N ILE A 96 13.48 -4.91 -18.99
CA ILE A 96 14.41 -5.08 -17.86
C ILE A 96 13.97 -4.23 -16.66
N LEU A 97 13.61 -2.96 -16.90
CA LEU A 97 13.09 -2.08 -15.86
C LEU A 97 11.82 -2.66 -15.22
N ASN A 98 10.87 -3.13 -16.01
CA ASN A 98 9.63 -3.72 -15.53
C ASN A 98 9.85 -4.98 -14.69
N ILE A 99 10.79 -5.85 -15.10
CA ILE A 99 11.17 -7.03 -14.31
C ILE A 99 11.76 -6.60 -12.96
N ALA A 100 12.65 -5.59 -12.96
CA ALA A 100 13.24 -5.08 -11.73
C ALA A 100 12.20 -4.45 -10.79
N LEU A 101 11.30 -3.60 -11.33
CA LEU A 101 10.20 -2.99 -10.58
C LEU A 101 9.25 -4.04 -10.01
N PHE A 102 8.90 -5.05 -10.83
CA PHE A 102 8.02 -6.13 -10.41
C PHE A 102 8.65 -6.94 -9.28
N TYR A 103 9.94 -7.28 -9.41
CA TYR A 103 10.70 -7.95 -8.36
C TYR A 103 10.71 -7.15 -7.05
N ILE A 104 10.92 -5.83 -7.13
CA ILE A 104 10.86 -4.95 -5.96
C ILE A 104 9.45 -4.98 -5.34
N CYS A 105 8.41 -4.78 -6.14
CA CYS A 105 7.01 -4.83 -5.66
C CYS A 105 6.72 -6.13 -4.93
N VAL A 106 7.11 -7.28 -5.49
CA VAL A 106 6.82 -8.60 -4.92
C VAL A 106 7.61 -8.87 -3.64
N THR A 107 8.89 -8.50 -3.59
CA THR A 107 9.76 -8.82 -2.44
C THR A 107 9.66 -7.82 -1.28
N SER A 108 9.05 -6.65 -1.49
CA SER A 108 8.89 -5.60 -0.49
C SER A 108 7.58 -5.76 0.31
N ILE A 109 7.60 -6.66 1.29
CA ILE A 109 6.46 -7.01 2.16
C ILE A 109 6.88 -7.13 3.62
N ILE A 110 5.99 -6.72 4.53
CA ILE A 110 6.11 -6.95 5.96
C ILE A 110 5.03 -7.94 6.37
N VAL A 111 5.41 -8.98 7.10
CA VAL A 111 4.51 -10.03 7.56
C VAL A 111 4.56 -10.08 9.09
N VAL A 112 3.40 -10.03 9.72
CA VAL A 112 3.25 -10.14 11.17
C VAL A 112 2.55 -11.47 11.46
N THR A 113 3.19 -12.28 12.29
CA THR A 113 2.64 -13.53 12.83
C THR A 113 2.43 -13.35 14.34
N LYS A 114 1.96 -14.38 15.05
CA LYS A 114 1.65 -14.29 16.50
C LYS A 114 2.84 -13.98 17.41
N ASN A 115 4.06 -14.22 16.96
CA ASN A 115 5.28 -14.12 17.80
C ASN A 115 6.40 -13.27 17.19
N GLN A 116 6.31 -12.92 15.91
CA GLN A 116 7.38 -12.19 15.22
C GLN A 116 6.84 -11.34 14.07
N ILE A 117 7.66 -10.37 13.69
CA ILE A 117 7.51 -9.52 12.52
C ILE A 117 8.65 -9.85 11.57
N LYS A 118 8.33 -10.12 10.31
CA LYS A 118 9.32 -10.41 9.27
C LYS A 118 9.24 -9.34 8.18
N ASP A 119 10.33 -8.60 8.01
CA ASP A 119 10.46 -7.55 7.00
C ASP A 119 11.30 -8.04 5.83
N TYR A 120 10.66 -8.21 4.68
CA TYR A 120 11.30 -8.62 3.44
C TYR A 120 11.63 -7.41 2.57
N ASN A 121 12.73 -7.49 1.83
CA ASN A 121 13.15 -6.47 0.87
C ASN A 121 13.77 -7.11 -0.37
N PHE A 122 13.79 -6.37 -1.47
CA PHE A 122 14.42 -6.79 -2.72
C PHE A 122 15.92 -7.10 -2.60
N TYR A 123 16.63 -6.50 -1.65
CA TYR A 123 18.03 -6.80 -1.35
C TYR A 123 18.22 -7.79 -0.19
N ASN A 124 17.14 -8.18 0.51
CA ASN A 124 17.16 -9.21 1.55
C ASN A 124 15.89 -10.07 1.47
N ILE A 125 15.89 -11.04 0.55
CA ILE A 125 14.74 -11.93 0.27
C ILE A 125 14.45 -12.87 1.45
N ARG A 126 15.46 -13.20 2.27
CA ARG A 126 15.25 -14.01 3.47
C ARG A 126 14.48 -13.24 4.55
N GLY A 127 14.50 -11.92 4.45
CA GLY A 127 13.89 -11.00 5.39
C GLY A 127 14.68 -10.84 6.69
N THR A 128 14.38 -9.79 7.42
CA THR A 128 14.85 -9.58 8.79
C THR A 128 13.71 -9.94 9.73
N THR A 129 13.99 -10.83 10.68
CA THR A 129 13.03 -11.26 11.69
C THR A 129 13.22 -10.42 12.95
N TYR A 130 12.12 -9.91 13.50
CA TYR A 130 12.06 -9.17 14.75
C TYR A 130 11.12 -9.90 15.71
N SER A 131 11.59 -10.15 16.93
CA SER A 131 10.72 -10.53 18.04
C SER A 131 9.93 -9.31 18.51
N TYR A 132 8.79 -9.51 19.19
CA TYR A 132 8.08 -8.41 19.82
C TYR A 132 8.88 -7.70 20.92
N ASN A 133 9.88 -8.40 21.49
CA ASN A 133 10.83 -7.80 22.41
C ASN A 133 11.81 -6.82 21.74
N ASP A 134 11.90 -6.83 20.40
CA ASP A 134 12.71 -5.88 19.63
C ASP A 134 11.98 -4.57 19.35
N ILE A 135 10.70 -4.48 19.73
CA ILE A 135 9.93 -3.24 19.68
C ILE A 135 10.32 -2.42 20.92
N SER A 136 10.90 -1.24 20.68
CA SER A 136 11.28 -0.31 21.73
C SER A 136 10.13 0.60 22.12
N LYS A 137 9.30 0.99 21.14
CA LYS A 137 8.24 1.98 21.34
C LYS A 137 7.08 1.83 20.37
N VAL A 138 5.86 1.97 20.86
CA VAL A 138 4.64 2.06 20.04
C VAL A 138 4.11 3.49 20.09
N GLN A 139 3.82 4.08 18.94
CA GLN A 139 3.18 5.38 18.80
C GLN A 139 1.84 5.21 18.09
N VAL A 140 0.76 5.58 18.76
CA VAL A 140 -0.60 5.37 18.26
C VAL A 140 -1.48 6.59 18.51
N GLY A 141 -2.36 6.91 17.56
CA GLY A 141 -3.34 7.98 17.73
C GLY A 141 -3.92 8.46 16.41
N PHE A 142 -4.43 9.69 16.42
CA PHE A 142 -5.04 10.33 15.25
C PHE A 142 -4.23 11.56 14.84
N LYS A 143 -4.02 11.73 13.54
CA LYS A 143 -3.26 12.88 13.02
C LYS A 143 -4.05 14.17 13.22
N GLY A 144 -3.37 15.24 13.62
CA GLY A 144 -3.96 16.58 13.71
C GLY A 144 -4.04 17.30 12.36
N LYS A 145 -4.71 18.46 12.33
CA LYS A 145 -4.71 19.35 11.16
C LYS A 145 -3.31 19.93 10.94
N ARG A 146 -2.66 19.61 9.82
CA ARG A 146 -1.50 20.40 9.32
C ARG A 146 -2.01 21.57 8.46
N PHE A 147 -1.25 22.67 8.44
CA PHE A 147 -1.65 23.98 7.90
C PHE A 147 -2.24 23.96 6.47
N LYS A 148 -3.24 24.84 6.30
CA LYS A 148 -4.21 25.19 5.23
C LYS A 148 -3.94 24.95 3.72
N ILE A 149 -2.80 24.44 3.25
CA ILE A 149 -2.50 24.41 1.79
C ILE A 149 -2.83 23.06 1.12
N PHE A 150 -2.80 21.96 1.88
CA PHE A 150 -3.27 20.65 1.41
C PHE A 150 -4.36 20.15 2.35
N LYS A 151 -5.47 19.61 1.83
CA LYS A 151 -6.53 18.99 2.65
C LYS A 151 -5.86 18.02 3.62
N SER A 152 -5.88 18.38 4.89
CA SER A 152 -5.15 17.67 5.93
C SER A 152 -5.80 16.31 6.16
N HIS A 153 -4.97 15.27 6.26
CA HIS A 153 -5.23 13.95 6.83
C HIS A 153 -5.60 14.00 8.33
N ALA A 154 -6.39 14.99 8.74
CA ALA A 154 -6.79 15.14 10.13
C ALA A 154 -7.78 14.04 10.50
N GLY A 155 -7.58 13.38 11.63
CA GLY A 155 -8.37 12.23 12.04
C GLY A 155 -7.89 10.89 11.47
N ASP A 156 -6.88 10.86 10.60
CA ASP A 156 -6.29 9.61 10.15
C ASP A 156 -5.64 8.88 11.33
N PHE A 157 -6.06 7.64 11.55
CA PHE A 157 -5.44 6.76 12.52
C PHE A 157 -4.03 6.36 12.06
N TYR A 158 -3.10 6.21 13.01
CA TYR A 158 -1.78 5.66 12.76
C TYR A 158 -1.39 4.69 13.88
N TYR A 159 -0.64 3.65 13.50
CA TYR A 159 -0.07 2.69 14.44
C TYR A 159 1.38 2.42 14.04
N ILE A 160 2.31 3.11 14.69
CA ILE A 160 3.73 3.06 14.36
C ILE A 160 4.49 2.31 15.44
N ILE A 161 5.18 1.24 15.06
CA ILE A 161 6.15 0.58 15.92
C ILE A 161 7.55 1.09 15.59
N ASN A 162 8.35 1.32 16.63
CA ASN A 162 9.78 1.60 16.53
C ASN A 162 10.53 0.39 17.04
N LEU A 163 11.46 -0.11 16.23
CA LEU A 163 12.31 -1.23 16.55
C LEU A 163 13.62 -0.71 17.18
N LYS A 164 14.32 -1.56 17.93
CA LYS A 164 15.60 -1.22 18.60
C LYS A 164 16.70 -0.81 17.62
N ASP A 165 16.64 -1.28 16.37
CA ASP A 165 17.55 -0.88 15.29
C ASP A 165 17.22 0.51 14.68
N GLY A 166 16.24 1.22 15.25
CA GLY A 166 15.81 2.55 14.82
C GLY A 166 14.76 2.54 13.70
N LYS A 167 14.39 1.37 13.19
CA LYS A 167 13.41 1.25 12.11
C LYS A 167 11.99 1.54 12.58
N LYS A 168 11.22 2.19 11.72
CA LYS A 168 9.82 2.52 11.96
C LYS A 168 8.91 1.79 10.97
N ILE A 169 7.86 1.16 11.48
CA ILE A 169 6.87 0.45 10.67
C ILE A 169 5.50 0.98 11.05
N ASN A 170 4.78 1.56 10.09
CA ASN A 170 3.38 1.93 10.27
C ASN A 170 2.51 0.75 9.84
N LEU A 171 1.84 0.09 10.78
CA LEU A 171 1.01 -1.10 10.51
C LEU A 171 -0.43 -0.76 10.12
N TYR A 172 -0.77 0.53 10.05
CA TYR A 172 -2.06 0.97 9.53
C TYR A 172 -2.26 0.49 8.08
N GLN A 173 -3.48 0.02 7.76
CA GLN A 173 -3.88 -0.56 6.45
C GLN A 173 -3.18 -1.88 6.08
N ALA A 174 -2.84 -2.71 7.05
CA ALA A 174 -2.42 -4.08 6.77
C ALA A 174 -3.59 -4.95 6.27
N ASN A 175 -3.27 -5.97 5.46
CA ASN A 175 -4.20 -7.00 5.02
C ASN A 175 -4.23 -8.13 6.04
N SER A 176 -5.41 -8.66 6.34
CA SER A 176 -5.59 -9.79 7.26
C SER A 176 -6.65 -10.78 6.74
N LEU A 177 -6.74 -11.96 7.37
CA LEU A 177 -7.86 -12.90 7.13
C LEU A 177 -9.08 -12.61 8.00
N PHE A 178 -8.99 -11.65 8.93
CA PHE A 178 -10.09 -11.35 9.81
C PHE A 178 -11.20 -10.62 9.04
N GLU A 179 -12.44 -11.06 9.25
CA GLU A 179 -13.60 -10.42 8.61
C GLU A 179 -13.84 -9.00 9.13
N ASP A 180 -13.51 -8.74 10.40
CA ASP A 180 -13.64 -7.43 11.03
C ASP A 180 -12.38 -6.60 10.82
N THR A 181 -12.49 -5.57 9.98
CA THR A 181 -11.37 -4.68 9.63
C THR A 181 -10.72 -4.07 10.88
N TYR A 182 -9.38 -4.06 10.91
CA TYR A 182 -8.55 -3.59 12.02
C TYR A 182 -8.56 -4.49 13.26
N LEU A 183 -9.23 -5.65 13.24
CA LEU A 183 -9.14 -6.62 14.33
C LEU A 183 -7.73 -7.17 14.50
N GLU A 184 -7.02 -7.38 13.39
CA GLU A 184 -5.60 -7.75 13.42
C GLU A 184 -4.75 -6.77 14.23
N LEU A 185 -5.04 -5.46 14.13
CA LEU A 185 -4.30 -4.43 14.86
C LEU A 185 -4.61 -4.47 16.36
N GLU A 186 -5.88 -4.68 16.74
CA GLU A 186 -6.27 -4.82 18.15
C GLU A 186 -5.64 -6.08 18.78
N ILE A 187 -5.64 -7.21 18.06
CA ILE A 187 -5.00 -8.44 18.52
C ILE A 187 -3.50 -8.24 18.68
N PHE A 188 -2.84 -7.67 17.67
CA PHE A 188 -1.41 -7.40 17.70
C PHE A 188 -1.02 -6.45 18.83
N ASP A 189 -1.78 -5.38 19.05
CA ASP A 189 -1.53 -4.44 20.13
C ASP A 189 -1.63 -5.11 21.51
N LYS A 190 -2.66 -5.94 21.75
CA LYS A 190 -2.79 -6.72 22.99
C LYS A 190 -1.60 -7.67 23.17
N LEU A 191 -1.15 -8.34 22.11
CA LEU A 191 -0.02 -9.25 22.18
C LEU A 191 1.26 -8.51 22.60
N ILE A 192 1.55 -7.34 22.02
CA ILE A 192 2.75 -6.58 22.38
C ILE A 192 2.67 -6.09 23.82
N MET A 193 1.58 -5.42 24.21
CA MET A 193 1.47 -4.84 25.56
C MET A 193 1.55 -5.92 26.66
N ASN A 194 1.04 -7.13 26.39
CA ASN A 194 1.10 -8.23 27.36
C ASN A 194 2.45 -8.95 27.41
N SER A 195 3.20 -8.97 26.30
CA SER A 195 4.40 -9.81 26.16
C SER A 195 5.72 -9.04 26.28
N SER A 196 5.72 -7.73 26.10
CA SER A 196 6.94 -6.92 26.12
C SER A 196 6.80 -5.67 26.99
N LYS A 197 7.92 -5.22 27.56
CA LYS A 197 8.00 -3.95 28.31
C LYS A 197 8.14 -2.77 27.35
N VAL A 198 7.23 -2.66 26.38
CA VAL A 198 7.31 -1.60 25.36
C VAL A 198 6.80 -0.28 25.92
N GLN A 199 7.44 0.82 25.54
CA GLN A 199 6.90 2.15 25.85
C GLN A 199 5.79 2.49 24.84
N LYS A 200 4.59 2.80 25.32
CA LYS A 200 3.48 3.24 24.46
C LYS A 200 3.20 4.73 24.62
N GLU A 201 3.29 5.45 23.50
CA GLU A 201 2.80 6.83 23.37
C GLU A 201 1.46 6.80 22.63
N SER A 202 0.41 7.17 23.33
CA SER A 202 -0.96 7.11 22.86
C SER A 202 -1.60 8.50 22.90
N SER A 203 -2.24 8.95 21.83
CA SER A 203 -3.04 10.18 21.84
C SER A 203 -4.44 9.97 21.26
N LYS A 204 -5.45 10.39 22.03
CA LYS A 204 -6.85 10.45 21.59
C LYS A 204 -7.18 11.76 20.88
N GLU A 205 -6.26 12.75 20.90
CA GLU A 205 -6.51 14.02 20.25
C GLU A 205 -6.84 13.81 18.78
N ASN A 206 -7.80 14.57 18.26
CA ASN A 206 -8.24 14.55 16.86
C ASN A 206 -9.10 13.34 16.45
N TYR A 207 -9.46 12.43 17.37
CA TYR A 207 -10.36 11.31 17.06
C TYR A 207 -11.71 11.78 16.50
N GLN A 208 -12.19 12.96 16.92
CA GLN A 208 -13.44 13.57 16.45
C GLN A 208 -13.41 13.98 14.97
N PHE A 209 -12.23 14.04 14.36
CA PHE A 209 -12.06 14.27 12.92
C PHE A 209 -11.94 12.96 12.13
N CYS A 210 -12.05 11.80 12.79
CA CYS A 210 -11.98 10.51 12.13
C CYS A 210 -13.31 10.23 11.40
N ASP A 211 -13.24 10.10 10.07
CA ASP A 211 -14.42 9.91 9.22
C ASP A 211 -14.93 8.45 9.18
N PHE A 212 -14.28 7.54 9.92
CA PHE A 212 -14.73 6.14 9.99
C PHE A 212 -15.98 5.98 10.86
N ASP A 213 -16.76 4.93 10.57
CA ASP A 213 -17.89 4.55 11.41
C ASP A 213 -17.49 4.32 12.86
N LYS A 214 -18.43 4.60 13.76
CA LYS A 214 -18.25 4.50 15.22
C LYS A 214 -17.62 3.18 15.65
N ARG A 215 -18.00 2.05 15.04
CA ARG A 215 -17.41 0.72 15.33
C ARG A 215 -15.88 0.71 15.20
N TYR A 216 -15.33 1.34 14.15
CA TYR A 216 -13.89 1.39 13.91
C TYR A 216 -13.21 2.43 14.79
N VAL A 217 -13.85 3.59 15.01
CA VAL A 217 -13.35 4.61 15.95
C VAL A 217 -13.25 4.04 17.37
N ASP A 218 -14.28 3.33 17.84
CA ASP A 218 -14.29 2.67 19.15
C ASP A 218 -13.16 1.61 19.23
N ARG A 219 -12.91 0.87 18.14
CA ARG A 219 -11.80 -0.08 18.05
C ARG A 219 -10.45 0.63 18.16
N PHE A 220 -10.24 1.73 17.44
CA PHE A 220 -9.02 2.52 17.53
C PHE A 220 -8.83 3.12 18.93
N LEU A 221 -9.90 3.58 19.58
CA LEU A 221 -9.83 4.08 20.96
C LEU A 221 -9.40 2.97 21.94
N ARG A 222 -9.93 1.75 21.81
CA ARG A 222 -9.46 0.60 22.62
C ARG A 222 -7.96 0.34 22.42
N ILE A 223 -7.48 0.43 21.17
CA ILE A 223 -6.05 0.30 20.88
C ILE A 223 -5.26 1.44 21.52
N VAL A 224 -5.73 2.68 21.43
CA VAL A 224 -5.06 3.85 22.04
C VAL A 224 -4.98 3.72 23.56
N GLU A 225 -6.02 3.16 24.20
CA GLU A 225 -6.15 3.06 25.65
C GLU A 225 -5.42 1.87 26.29
N ASN A 226 -5.17 0.80 25.52
CA ASN A 226 -4.49 -0.39 26.01
C ASN A 226 -3.02 -0.07 26.36
N ARG A 227 -2.61 -0.20 27.63
CA ARG A 227 -1.26 0.17 28.12
C ARG A 227 -0.61 -0.95 28.90
#